data_AF-A0AAV2P0G5-F1
#
_entry.id   AF-A0AAV2P0G5-F1
#
_cell.length_a   1.000
_cell.length_b   1.000
_cell.length_c   1.000
_cell.angle_alpha   90.00
_cell.angle_beta   90.00
_cell.angle_gamma   90.00
#
_symmetry.space_group_name_H-M   'P 1'
#
loop_
_entity.id
_entity.type
_entity.pdbx_description
1 polymer ?
#
loop_
_entity_poly.entity_id
_entity_poly.type
_entity_poly.pdbx_seq_one_letter_code
_entity_poly.pdbx_strand_id
1 'polypeptide(L)'
;MDDYSKELLKSWDLDILIKHFEENCIDKDSMANLTSDLIKELIPQVGLRIKFNKKWQEHFNKIEDVTTKQDESTNLNTTHNITYSSDEEISNERDNNENLVDKENCFVGSSVFRKLQRPSVKNILKLTAQGRAILKSYERHKILNRKCRSNIVDLILSEILNKIHGSLKNEDFDSLSKEIEELFPTETSSTCYVPPIAKKYSRNNKSITSRGKLVDKYRNKIRDYRKLTGCNLTECSSTSTSTPYNSELEDDSTIRESVLWLQNNLSPWQLVESHWKSTLAYRRNEIQSSQNKSIAEIFSQWPVLKHPTAYTLIDEDFRLQIRE
;
A
#
# COMPACT_ATOMS: atom_id res chain seq x y z
N MET A 1 15.14 -28.33 1.42
CA MET A 1 14.46 -28.66 0.16
C MET A 1 14.69 -30.10 -0.19
N ASP A 2 13.66 -30.78 -0.67
CA ASP A 2 13.68 -32.15 -1.16
C ASP A 2 13.74 -32.20 -2.71
N ASP A 3 14.12 -33.36 -3.25
CA ASP A 3 14.35 -33.52 -4.69
C ASP A 3 13.08 -33.23 -5.52
N TYR A 4 11.90 -33.59 -5.02
CA TYR A 4 10.62 -33.28 -5.67
C TYR A 4 10.42 -31.78 -5.86
N SER A 5 10.62 -30.97 -4.82
CA SER A 5 10.47 -29.51 -4.90
C SER A 5 11.51 -28.90 -5.83
N LYS A 6 12.72 -29.47 -5.85
CA LYS A 6 13.82 -29.05 -6.71
C LYS A 6 13.51 -29.30 -8.19
N GLU A 7 13.09 -30.51 -8.53
CA GLU A 7 12.64 -30.89 -9.89
C GLU A 7 11.43 -30.07 -10.34
N LEU A 8 10.49 -29.80 -9.44
CA LEU A 8 9.31 -28.98 -9.72
C LEU A 8 9.71 -27.56 -10.17
N LEU A 9 10.65 -26.90 -9.47
CA LEU A 9 11.18 -25.60 -9.89
C LEU A 9 11.88 -25.65 -11.25
N LYS A 10 12.61 -26.73 -11.57
CA LYS A 10 13.21 -26.91 -12.91
C LYS A 10 12.15 -27.01 -14.00
N SER A 11 11.10 -27.80 -13.74
CA SER A 11 9.97 -27.96 -14.67
C SER A 11 9.22 -26.66 -14.97
N TRP A 12 9.40 -25.64 -14.13
CA TRP A 12 8.79 -24.32 -14.25
C TRP A 12 9.70 -23.24 -14.85
N ASP A 13 10.93 -23.58 -15.27
CA ASP A 13 11.96 -22.63 -15.72
C ASP A 13 12.29 -21.60 -14.62
N LEU A 14 12.48 -22.11 -13.39
CA LEU A 14 12.73 -21.34 -12.17
C LEU A 14 13.90 -21.88 -11.33
N ASP A 15 14.88 -22.55 -11.96
CA ASP A 15 16.10 -23.07 -11.31
C ASP A 15 16.82 -22.04 -10.42
N ILE A 16 16.79 -20.77 -10.81
CA ILE A 16 17.37 -19.65 -10.05
C ILE A 16 16.77 -19.46 -8.64
N LEU A 17 15.59 -20.03 -8.37
CA LEU A 17 14.96 -20.02 -7.05
C LEU A 17 15.43 -21.17 -6.14
N ILE A 18 16.04 -22.24 -6.70
CA ILE A 18 16.41 -23.45 -5.94
C ILE A 18 17.26 -23.11 -4.73
N LYS A 19 18.32 -22.30 -4.88
CA LYS A 19 19.21 -21.92 -3.77
C LYS A 19 18.45 -21.22 -2.64
N HIS A 20 17.50 -20.33 -2.98
CA HIS A 20 16.74 -19.59 -1.98
C HIS A 20 15.70 -20.48 -1.27
N PHE A 21 15.13 -21.46 -1.98
CA PHE A 21 14.22 -22.45 -1.39
C PHE A 21 14.98 -23.51 -0.55
N GLU A 22 16.21 -23.84 -0.93
CA GLU A 22 17.15 -24.63 -0.11
C GLU A 22 17.50 -23.90 1.19
N GLU A 23 17.90 -22.62 1.10
CA GLU A 23 18.24 -21.75 2.25
C GLU A 23 17.06 -21.53 3.22
N ASN A 24 15.83 -21.49 2.70
CA ASN A 24 14.60 -21.34 3.50
C ASN A 24 13.93 -22.69 3.85
N CYS A 25 14.64 -23.81 3.69
CA CYS A 25 14.17 -25.16 4.05
C CYS A 25 12.84 -25.60 3.40
N ILE A 26 12.44 -25.03 2.26
CA ILE A 26 11.16 -25.33 1.61
C ILE A 26 11.20 -26.75 1.02
N ASP A 27 10.42 -27.65 1.60
CA ASP A 27 10.18 -29.01 1.12
C ASP A 27 8.80 -29.15 0.46
N LYS A 28 8.44 -30.35 -0.01
CA LYS A 28 7.17 -30.62 -0.71
C LYS A 28 5.92 -30.20 0.07
N ASP A 29 5.91 -30.41 1.39
CA ASP A 29 4.75 -30.07 2.22
C ASP A 29 4.66 -28.56 2.44
N SER A 30 5.79 -27.93 2.76
CA SER A 30 5.89 -26.46 2.88
C SER A 30 5.54 -25.78 1.55
N MET A 31 6.01 -26.32 0.43
CA MET A 31 5.74 -25.86 -0.94
C MET A 31 4.23 -25.88 -1.24
N ALA A 32 3.51 -26.94 -0.85
CA ALA A 32 2.07 -27.05 -1.08
C ALA A 32 1.23 -26.06 -0.23
N ASN A 33 1.76 -25.62 0.91
CA ASN A 33 1.06 -24.77 1.90
C ASN A 33 1.48 -23.28 1.87
N LEU A 34 2.24 -22.85 0.85
CA LEU A 34 2.70 -21.47 0.72
C LEU A 34 1.54 -20.45 0.60
N THR A 35 1.57 -19.41 1.43
CA THR A 35 0.61 -18.29 1.36
C THR A 35 1.16 -17.12 0.54
N SER A 36 0.30 -16.20 0.10
CA SER A 36 0.72 -15.03 -0.70
C SER A 36 1.78 -14.15 -0.01
N ASP A 37 1.79 -14.10 1.33
CA ASP A 37 2.77 -13.32 2.09
C ASP A 37 4.09 -14.08 2.20
N LEU A 38 4.05 -15.39 2.47
CA LEU A 38 5.26 -16.24 2.45
C LEU A 38 5.91 -16.28 1.07
N ILE A 39 5.14 -16.34 -0.02
CA ILE A 39 5.66 -16.28 -1.40
C ILE A 39 6.30 -14.91 -1.71
N LYS A 40 5.84 -13.84 -1.04
CA LYS A 40 6.40 -12.49 -1.18
C LYS A 40 7.73 -12.34 -0.45
N GLU A 41 7.89 -12.97 0.71
CA GLU A 41 9.14 -13.04 1.45
C GLU A 41 10.15 -13.98 0.76
N LEU A 42 9.70 -15.17 0.35
CA LEU A 42 10.51 -16.19 -0.30
C LEU A 42 10.94 -15.84 -1.74
N ILE A 43 10.21 -14.97 -2.44
CA ILE A 43 10.57 -14.50 -3.78
C ILE A 43 10.44 -12.97 -3.84
N PRO A 44 11.45 -12.20 -3.40
CA PRO A 44 11.36 -10.72 -3.40
C PRO A 44 11.21 -10.12 -4.80
N GLN A 45 11.84 -10.74 -5.82
CA GLN A 45 11.77 -10.28 -7.21
C GLN A 45 10.38 -10.44 -7.81
N VAL A 46 9.72 -9.32 -8.13
CA VAL A 46 8.31 -9.27 -8.57
C VAL A 46 8.05 -10.15 -9.79
N GLY A 47 8.92 -10.12 -10.81
CA GLY A 47 8.73 -10.89 -12.05
C GLY A 47 8.80 -12.41 -11.82
N LEU A 48 9.78 -12.88 -11.05
CA LEU A 48 9.90 -14.29 -10.67
C LEU A 48 8.72 -14.74 -9.81
N ARG A 49 8.27 -13.87 -8.90
CA ARG A 49 7.11 -14.13 -8.05
C ARG A 49 5.82 -14.28 -8.86
N ILE A 50 5.63 -13.51 -9.92
CA ILE A 50 4.47 -13.67 -10.82
C ILE A 50 4.55 -15.00 -11.58
N LYS A 51 5.70 -15.34 -12.17
CA LYS A 51 5.91 -16.64 -12.84
C LYS A 51 5.63 -17.82 -11.89
N PHE A 52 6.21 -17.78 -10.69
CA PHE A 52 6.02 -18.79 -9.65
C PHE A 52 4.55 -18.91 -9.24
N ASN A 53 3.88 -17.81 -8.86
CA ASN A 53 2.48 -17.86 -8.43
C ASN A 53 1.56 -18.49 -9.48
N LYS A 54 1.75 -18.16 -10.77
CA LYS A 54 0.97 -18.78 -11.85
C LYS A 54 1.17 -20.30 -11.89
N LYS A 55 2.42 -20.76 -11.86
CA LYS A 55 2.74 -22.21 -11.91
C LYS A 55 2.32 -22.96 -10.65
N TRP A 56 2.50 -22.34 -9.50
CA TRP A 56 2.07 -22.84 -8.20
C TRP A 56 0.54 -23.03 -8.16
N GLN A 57 -0.23 -22.04 -8.62
CA GLN A 57 -1.69 -22.17 -8.75
C GLN A 57 -2.09 -23.25 -9.77
N GLU A 58 -1.46 -23.29 -10.96
CA GLU A 58 -1.71 -24.33 -11.97
C GLU A 58 -1.44 -25.77 -11.47
N HIS A 59 -0.58 -25.91 -10.46
CA HIS A 59 -0.15 -27.19 -9.91
C HIS A 59 -0.93 -27.60 -8.65
N PHE A 60 -1.16 -26.68 -7.70
CA PHE A 60 -1.79 -26.98 -6.40
C PHE A 60 -3.30 -26.67 -6.35
N ASN A 61 -3.82 -25.70 -7.12
CA ASN A 61 -5.27 -25.39 -7.13
C ASN A 61 -6.10 -26.35 -8.01
N LYS A 62 -5.51 -27.43 -8.55
CA LYS A 62 -6.25 -28.45 -9.32
C LYS A 62 -7.04 -29.45 -8.47
N ILE A 63 -7.20 -29.21 -7.16
CA ILE A 63 -7.84 -30.11 -6.20
C ILE A 63 -8.98 -29.40 -5.44
N GLU A 64 -9.90 -28.75 -6.16
CA GLU A 64 -11.23 -28.35 -5.65
C GLU A 64 -12.34 -28.60 -6.69
N ASP A 65 -12.34 -29.74 -7.39
CA ASP A 65 -13.41 -30.08 -8.34
C ASP A 65 -13.82 -31.57 -8.36
N VAL A 66 -14.00 -32.16 -7.16
CA VAL A 66 -14.83 -33.36 -6.95
C VAL A 66 -15.60 -33.23 -5.63
N THR A 67 -16.91 -33.52 -5.65
CA THR A 67 -17.88 -33.48 -4.52
C THR A 67 -18.01 -32.10 -3.84
N THR A 68 -19.13 -31.38 -4.01
CA THR A 68 -20.51 -31.87 -3.89
C THR A 68 -21.47 -31.12 -4.80
N LYS A 69 -22.31 -31.84 -5.57
CA LYS A 69 -23.44 -31.27 -6.32
C LYS A 69 -24.72 -31.30 -5.48
N GLN A 70 -25.40 -30.17 -5.40
CA GLN A 70 -26.85 -29.97 -5.57
C GLN A 70 -27.06 -28.43 -5.56
N ASP A 71 -27.24 -27.82 -6.73
CA ASP A 71 -28.54 -27.55 -7.39
C ASP A 71 -29.33 -26.46 -6.61
N GLU A 72 -29.85 -25.39 -7.22
CA GLU A 72 -30.33 -25.23 -8.60
C GLU A 72 -29.92 -23.89 -9.28
N SER A 73 -29.79 -23.92 -10.62
CA SER A 73 -30.38 -23.01 -11.65
C SER A 73 -30.44 -21.47 -11.42
N THR A 74 -30.24 -20.54 -12.36
CA THR A 74 -29.86 -20.43 -13.82
C THR A 74 -29.62 -18.91 -14.07
N ASN A 75 -29.09 -18.33 -15.16
CA ASN A 75 -28.56 -18.73 -16.48
C ASN A 75 -27.41 -17.74 -16.83
N LEU A 76 -26.33 -18.12 -17.51
CA LEU A 76 -26.13 -18.14 -18.97
C LEU A 76 -26.53 -16.86 -19.74
N ASN A 77 -25.52 -16.08 -20.18
CA ASN A 77 -25.16 -15.77 -21.59
C ASN A 77 -24.46 -14.39 -21.74
N THR A 78 -23.20 -14.29 -22.21
CA THR A 78 -22.74 -14.21 -23.64
C THR A 78 -22.71 -12.74 -24.10
N THR A 79 -21.66 -12.15 -24.73
CA THR A 79 -20.39 -12.61 -25.33
C THR A 79 -19.42 -11.42 -25.44
N HIS A 80 -18.13 -11.65 -25.72
CA HIS A 80 -17.54 -11.17 -26.99
C HIS A 80 -16.23 -11.91 -27.30
N ASN A 81 -16.28 -12.80 -28.30
CA ASN A 81 -15.10 -13.37 -28.94
C ASN A 81 -14.52 -12.34 -29.93
N ILE A 82 -13.20 -12.36 -30.12
CA ILE A 82 -12.56 -11.90 -31.36
C ILE A 82 -11.94 -13.13 -32.02
N THR A 83 -12.43 -13.43 -33.22
CA THR A 83 -11.94 -14.50 -34.08
C THR A 83 -10.69 -14.03 -34.83
N TYR A 84 -9.69 -14.90 -34.98
CA TYR A 84 -8.86 -14.92 -36.19
C TYR A 84 -8.71 -16.36 -36.68
N SER A 85 -8.77 -16.51 -38.00
CA SER A 85 -8.75 -17.80 -38.71
C SER A 85 -7.32 -18.25 -39.00
N SER A 86 -7.13 -19.55 -39.19
CA SER A 86 -5.87 -20.17 -39.57
C SER A 86 -5.68 -20.30 -41.09
N ASP A 87 -4.55 -20.92 -41.46
CA ASP A 87 -4.13 -21.43 -42.78
C ASP A 87 -3.37 -20.37 -43.62
N GLU A 88 -2.19 -20.64 -44.23
CA GLU A 88 -1.51 -21.93 -44.46
C GLU A 88 0.04 -21.78 -44.68
N GLU A 89 0.74 -22.91 -44.66
CA GLU A 89 2.07 -23.23 -45.23
C GLU A 89 3.40 -22.72 -44.60
N ILE A 90 4.48 -23.43 -44.98
CA ILE A 90 5.75 -23.62 -44.27
C ILE A 90 6.91 -23.01 -45.07
N SER A 91 7.84 -22.32 -44.40
CA SER A 91 9.27 -22.35 -44.79
C SER A 91 10.18 -22.09 -43.58
N ASN A 92 11.25 -22.89 -43.47
CA ASN A 92 12.31 -22.69 -42.49
C ASN A 92 13.28 -21.62 -43.00
N GLU A 93 13.51 -20.57 -42.23
CA GLU A 93 14.82 -19.91 -42.25
C GLU A 93 15.18 -19.40 -40.85
N ARG A 94 16.47 -19.51 -40.51
CA ARG A 94 16.99 -19.09 -39.21
C ARG A 94 17.40 -17.64 -39.35
N ASP A 95 16.90 -16.76 -38.48
CA ASP A 95 17.57 -15.49 -38.24
C ASP A 95 17.60 -15.14 -36.76
N ASN A 96 18.81 -14.82 -36.29
CA ASN A 96 19.01 -14.25 -34.96
C ASN A 96 18.65 -12.76 -35.05
N ASN A 97 17.65 -12.32 -34.29
CA ASN A 97 17.53 -10.89 -33.98
C ASN A 97 17.09 -10.68 -32.54
N GLU A 98 17.98 -10.03 -31.78
CA GLU A 98 17.72 -9.57 -30.42
C GLU A 98 16.68 -8.45 -30.48
N ASN A 99 15.42 -8.77 -30.21
CA ASN A 99 14.40 -7.76 -30.04
C ASN A 99 14.63 -7.01 -28.73
N LEU A 100 15.38 -5.91 -28.80
CA LEU A 100 15.26 -4.80 -27.85
C LEU A 100 13.80 -4.34 -27.86
N VAL A 101 13.03 -4.78 -26.86
CA VAL A 101 11.72 -4.19 -26.60
C VAL A 101 11.94 -2.90 -25.84
N ASP A 102 11.60 -1.78 -26.47
CA ASP A 102 11.70 -0.45 -25.86
C ASP A 102 10.98 -0.41 -24.51
N LYS A 103 11.71 0.08 -23.49
CA LYS A 103 11.13 0.40 -22.18
C LYS A 103 10.31 1.68 -22.29
N GLU A 104 9.11 1.59 -22.86
CA GLU A 104 8.09 2.57 -22.54
C GLU A 104 7.79 2.50 -21.04
N ASN A 105 8.03 3.61 -20.34
CA ASN A 105 7.81 3.71 -18.91
C ASN A 105 6.31 3.63 -18.59
N CYS A 106 5.83 2.43 -18.27
CA CYS A 106 4.51 2.19 -17.67
C CYS A 106 4.43 2.75 -16.24
N PHE A 107 4.60 4.07 -16.08
CA PHE A 107 4.46 4.77 -14.81
C PHE A 107 2.97 4.93 -14.49
N VAL A 108 2.43 3.97 -13.74
CA VAL A 108 1.10 4.07 -13.14
C VAL A 108 1.10 5.24 -12.15
N GLY A 109 0.46 6.35 -12.54
CA GLY A 109 0.51 7.61 -11.80
C GLY A 109 0.08 7.46 -10.32
N SER A 110 0.68 8.28 -9.45
CA SER A 110 0.54 8.18 -7.98
C SER A 110 -0.91 8.08 -7.46
N SER A 111 -1.86 8.75 -8.10
CA SER A 111 -3.30 8.66 -7.75
C SER A 111 -3.88 7.25 -8.04
N VAL A 112 -3.50 6.62 -9.16
CA VAL A 112 -3.91 5.25 -9.51
C VAL A 112 -3.30 4.23 -8.56
N PHE A 113 -2.02 4.37 -8.20
CA PHE A 113 -1.37 3.49 -7.22
C PHE A 113 -2.01 3.58 -5.83
N ARG A 114 -2.31 4.80 -5.33
CA ARG A 114 -3.07 4.99 -4.08
C ARG A 114 -4.45 4.34 -4.13
N LYS A 115 -5.16 4.46 -5.25
CA LYS A 115 -6.47 3.84 -5.46
C LYS A 115 -6.41 2.31 -5.42
N LEU A 116 -5.33 1.71 -5.92
CA LEU A 116 -5.10 0.26 -5.88
C LEU A 116 -4.73 -0.27 -4.48
N GLN A 117 -4.08 0.54 -3.64
CA GLN A 117 -3.78 0.18 -2.24
C GLN A 117 -4.96 0.37 -1.28
N ARG A 118 -5.97 1.17 -1.66
CA ARG A 118 -7.14 1.46 -0.82
C ARG A 118 -8.16 0.30 -0.85
N PRO A 119 -8.58 -0.27 0.29
CA PRO A 119 -9.70 -1.21 0.32
C PRO A 119 -11.03 -0.51 -0.05
N SER A 120 -11.86 -1.20 -0.84
CA SER A 120 -13.19 -0.71 -1.20
C SER A 120 -14.12 -0.65 0.02
N VAL A 121 -15.09 0.26 0.01
CA VAL A 121 -16.09 0.41 1.09
C VAL A 121 -16.81 -0.93 1.36
N LYS A 122 -17.11 -1.70 0.31
CA LYS A 122 -17.73 -3.03 0.40
C LYS A 122 -16.87 -4.01 1.22
N ASN A 123 -15.56 -4.00 1.01
CA ASN A 123 -14.63 -4.87 1.72
C ASN A 123 -14.45 -4.41 3.19
N ILE A 124 -14.30 -3.10 3.41
CA ILE A 124 -14.23 -2.50 4.76
C ILE A 124 -15.46 -2.89 5.61
N LEU A 125 -16.67 -2.79 5.04
CA LEU A 125 -17.91 -3.16 5.73
C LEU A 125 -18.03 -4.67 5.95
N LYS A 126 -17.50 -5.51 5.05
CA LYS A 126 -17.48 -6.98 5.24
C LYS A 126 -16.52 -7.43 6.33
N LEU A 127 -15.37 -6.79 6.50
CA LEU A 127 -14.36 -7.15 7.51
C LEU A 127 -14.87 -6.99 8.94
N THR A 128 -15.64 -5.94 9.21
CA THR A 128 -16.08 -5.59 10.56
C THR A 128 -17.45 -6.18 10.92
N ALA A 129 -17.61 -6.68 12.14
CA ALA A 129 -18.91 -7.20 12.62
C ALA A 129 -20.02 -6.12 12.58
N GLN A 130 -19.67 -4.88 12.91
CA GLN A 130 -20.56 -3.72 12.83
C GLN A 130 -20.95 -3.39 11.38
N GLY A 131 -20.00 -3.43 10.43
CA GLY A 131 -20.28 -3.23 9.01
C GLY A 131 -21.21 -4.30 8.44
N ARG A 132 -20.96 -5.59 8.75
CA ARG A 132 -21.85 -6.71 8.38
C ARG A 132 -23.28 -6.54 8.93
N ALA A 133 -23.41 -6.12 10.19
CA ALA A 133 -24.71 -5.84 10.79
C ALA A 133 -25.46 -4.69 10.09
N ILE A 134 -24.74 -3.63 9.68
CA ILE A 134 -25.34 -2.51 8.95
C ILE A 134 -25.75 -2.91 7.53
N LEU A 135 -24.93 -3.70 6.81
CA LEU A 135 -25.29 -4.25 5.50
C LEU A 135 -26.57 -5.08 5.58
N LYS A 136 -26.67 -6.02 6.53
CA LYS A 136 -27.87 -6.85 6.76
C LYS A 136 -29.09 -6.03 7.19
N SER A 137 -28.87 -4.97 7.98
CA SER A 137 -29.94 -4.04 8.38
C SER A 137 -30.48 -3.26 7.18
N TYR A 138 -29.60 -2.77 6.30
CA TYR A 138 -29.99 -2.07 5.08
C TYR A 138 -30.67 -3.00 4.07
N GLU A 139 -30.18 -4.23 3.90
CA GLU A 139 -30.78 -5.22 3.01
C GLU A 139 -32.27 -5.43 3.30
N ARG A 140 -32.65 -5.49 4.58
CA ARG A 140 -34.03 -5.67 5.06
C ARG A 140 -34.92 -4.43 4.96
N HIS A 141 -34.39 -3.23 5.18
CA HIS A 141 -35.21 -2.00 5.31
C HIS A 141 -35.01 -0.97 4.18
N LYS A 142 -33.99 -1.16 3.34
CA LYS A 142 -33.52 -0.27 2.25
C LYS A 142 -33.27 1.20 2.64
N ILE A 143 -33.23 1.51 3.94
CA ILE A 143 -33.01 2.86 4.48
C ILE A 143 -31.96 2.78 5.61
N LEU A 144 -30.98 3.68 5.59
CA LEU A 144 -30.05 3.85 6.71
C LEU A 144 -30.59 4.88 7.72
N ASN A 145 -30.54 4.57 9.01
CA ASN A 145 -30.81 5.56 10.06
C ASN A 145 -29.58 6.47 10.32
N ARG A 146 -29.78 7.61 11.01
CA ARG A 146 -28.72 8.60 11.31
C ARG A 146 -27.51 7.99 12.03
N LYS A 147 -27.71 7.00 12.91
CA LYS A 147 -26.65 6.31 13.65
C LYS A 147 -25.83 5.42 12.73
N CYS A 148 -26.48 4.59 11.91
CA CYS A 148 -25.82 3.74 10.91
C CYS A 148 -25.00 4.57 9.90
N ARG A 149 -25.56 5.69 9.40
CA ARG A 149 -24.84 6.64 8.54
C ARG A 149 -23.54 7.14 9.18
N SER A 150 -23.60 7.59 10.43
CA SER A 150 -22.41 8.06 11.16
C SER A 150 -21.39 6.94 11.38
N ASN A 151 -21.86 5.73 11.70
CA ASN A 151 -21.02 4.56 11.94
C ASN A 151 -20.29 4.10 10.66
N ILE A 152 -20.98 4.01 9.51
CA ILE A 152 -20.37 3.70 8.22
C ILE A 152 -19.21 4.66 7.93
N VAL A 153 -19.47 5.98 8.03
CA VAL A 153 -18.44 7.00 7.77
C VAL A 153 -17.29 6.92 8.79
N ASP A 154 -17.55 6.59 10.05
CA ASP A 154 -16.49 6.38 11.05
C ASP A 154 -15.56 5.23 10.68
N LEU A 155 -16.18 4.11 10.31
CA LEU A 155 -15.54 2.83 10.12
C LEU A 155 -14.73 2.81 8.82
N ILE A 156 -15.28 3.40 7.74
CA ILE A 156 -14.56 3.72 6.50
C ILE A 156 -13.32 4.56 6.79
N LEU A 157 -13.47 5.69 7.49
CA LEU A 157 -12.35 6.61 7.72
C LEU A 157 -11.28 6.01 8.63
N SER A 158 -11.67 5.25 9.66
CA SER A 158 -10.71 4.60 10.57
C SER A 158 -9.89 3.54 9.84
N GLU A 159 -10.56 2.66 9.07
CA GLU A 159 -9.90 1.59 8.32
C GLU A 159 -8.96 2.15 7.23
N ILE A 160 -9.33 3.26 6.60
CA ILE A 160 -8.50 3.94 5.61
C ILE A 160 -7.30 4.63 6.26
N LEU A 161 -7.48 5.32 7.39
CA LEU A 161 -6.38 5.98 8.10
C LEU A 161 -5.39 4.99 8.73
N ASN A 162 -5.84 3.77 9.03
CA ASN A 162 -4.96 2.68 9.48
C ASN A 162 -4.16 2.03 8.33
N LYS A 163 -4.60 2.16 7.07
CA LYS A 163 -4.01 1.46 5.91
C LYS A 163 -3.30 2.36 4.90
N ILE A 164 -3.62 3.64 4.86
CA ILE A 164 -3.04 4.60 3.92
C ILE A 164 -2.29 5.67 4.72
N HIS A 165 -0.98 5.77 4.49
CA HIS A 165 -0.17 6.84 5.07
C HIS A 165 -0.36 8.16 4.30
N GLY A 166 -0.69 9.22 5.05
CA GLY A 166 -0.83 10.59 4.53
C GLY A 166 -2.27 11.10 4.44
N SER A 167 -2.43 12.37 4.03
CA SER A 167 -3.74 13.03 3.98
C SER A 167 -4.60 12.57 2.80
N LEU A 168 -5.92 12.51 3.03
CA LEU A 168 -6.94 12.24 2.02
C LEU A 168 -7.25 13.48 1.19
N LYS A 169 -7.24 13.32 -0.13
CA LYS A 169 -7.52 14.36 -1.12
C LYS A 169 -9.01 14.40 -1.47
N ASN A 170 -9.40 15.48 -2.15
CA ASN A 170 -10.75 15.65 -2.71
C ASN A 170 -11.18 14.49 -3.65
N GLU A 171 -10.23 13.90 -4.39
CA GLU A 171 -10.43 12.69 -5.21
C GLU A 171 -10.83 11.46 -4.36
N ASP A 172 -10.18 11.27 -3.21
CA ASP A 172 -10.47 10.15 -2.31
C ASP A 172 -11.90 10.26 -1.77
N PHE A 173 -12.31 11.45 -1.34
CA PHE A 173 -13.68 11.70 -0.86
C PHE A 173 -14.75 11.52 -1.95
N ASP A 174 -14.48 11.93 -3.19
CA ASP A 174 -15.38 11.69 -4.33
C ASP A 174 -15.53 10.20 -4.64
N SER A 175 -14.43 9.45 -4.66
CA SER A 175 -14.46 8.00 -4.87
C SER A 175 -15.24 7.27 -3.77
N LEU A 176 -15.01 7.64 -2.52
CA LEU A 176 -15.72 7.12 -1.35
C LEU A 176 -17.22 7.42 -1.39
N SER A 177 -17.58 8.63 -1.83
CA SER A 177 -18.97 9.05 -1.94
C SER A 177 -19.74 8.17 -2.94
N LYS A 178 -19.12 7.88 -4.10
CA LYS A 178 -19.68 7.02 -5.15
C LYS A 178 -19.79 5.56 -4.71
N GLU A 179 -18.78 5.01 -4.04
CA GLU A 179 -18.85 3.65 -3.48
C GLU A 179 -19.93 3.49 -2.39
N ILE A 180 -20.20 4.56 -1.61
CA ILE A 180 -21.30 4.58 -0.64
C ILE A 180 -22.66 4.63 -1.35
N GLU A 181 -22.81 5.46 -2.38
CA GLU A 181 -24.05 5.59 -3.18
C GLU A 181 -24.38 4.29 -3.93
N GLU A 182 -23.37 3.58 -4.46
CA GLU A 182 -23.51 2.26 -5.10
C GLU A 182 -24.02 1.19 -4.10
N LEU A 183 -23.48 1.16 -2.89
CA LEU A 183 -23.88 0.20 -1.86
C LEU A 183 -25.19 0.56 -1.16
N PHE A 184 -25.51 1.85 -1.11
CA PHE A 184 -26.67 2.40 -0.43
C PHE A 184 -27.38 3.43 -1.32
N PRO A 185 -28.16 3.01 -2.35
CA PRO A 185 -28.81 3.94 -3.29
C PRO A 185 -29.78 4.98 -2.69
N THR A 186 -30.13 4.87 -1.40
CA THR A 186 -30.90 5.91 -0.67
C THR A 186 -30.02 6.97 0.02
N GLU A 187 -28.69 6.83 0.00
CA GLU A 187 -27.75 7.91 0.33
C GLU A 187 -27.30 8.63 -0.94
N THR A 188 -27.59 9.92 -1.04
CA THR A 188 -27.09 10.73 -2.16
C THR A 188 -25.63 11.12 -1.95
N SER A 189 -24.80 11.02 -2.99
CA SER A 189 -23.39 11.41 -2.96
C SER A 189 -23.19 12.85 -2.49
N SER A 190 -24.07 13.78 -2.86
CA SER A 190 -24.06 15.18 -2.39
C SER A 190 -24.19 15.36 -0.86
N THR A 191 -24.67 14.35 -0.14
CA THR A 191 -24.72 14.35 1.34
C THR A 191 -23.43 13.79 1.95
N CYS A 192 -22.73 12.92 1.24
CA CYS A 192 -21.48 12.29 1.68
C CYS A 192 -20.27 13.18 1.37
N TYR A 193 -20.22 13.77 0.17
CA TYR A 193 -19.18 14.68 -0.28
C TYR A 193 -19.74 15.79 -1.19
N VAL A 194 -19.26 17.02 -0.98
CA VAL A 194 -19.47 18.16 -1.88
C VAL A 194 -18.09 18.76 -2.22
N PRO A 195 -17.72 18.87 -3.51
CA PRO A 195 -16.44 19.42 -3.92
C PRO A 195 -16.29 20.92 -3.59
N PRO A 196 -15.04 21.44 -3.52
CA PRO A 196 -14.81 22.86 -3.26
C PRO A 196 -15.28 23.73 -4.43
N ILE A 197 -15.80 24.92 -4.13
CA ILE A 197 -16.27 25.89 -5.13
C ILE A 197 -15.30 27.07 -5.17
N ALA A 198 -14.67 27.28 -6.33
CA ALA A 198 -13.75 28.38 -6.57
C ALA A 198 -14.45 29.75 -6.44
N LYS A 199 -13.70 30.79 -6.06
CA LYS A 199 -14.22 32.17 -5.85
C LYS A 199 -15.10 32.66 -7.02
N LYS A 200 -14.67 32.40 -8.26
CA LYS A 200 -15.35 32.75 -9.52
C LYS A 200 -16.75 32.13 -9.74
N TYR A 201 -17.08 31.06 -9.01
CA TYR A 201 -18.37 30.35 -9.13
C TYR A 201 -19.21 30.44 -7.85
N SER A 202 -18.76 31.21 -6.86
CA SER A 202 -19.43 31.37 -5.57
C SER A 202 -20.32 32.60 -5.57
N ARG A 203 -21.60 32.44 -5.20
CA ARG A 203 -22.58 33.54 -5.06
C ARG A 203 -22.09 34.70 -4.18
N ASN A 204 -21.18 34.42 -3.25
CA ASN A 204 -20.71 35.37 -2.25
C ASN A 204 -19.29 35.89 -2.56
N ASN A 205 -18.75 35.64 -3.76
CA ASN A 205 -17.37 35.98 -4.15
C ASN A 205 -16.29 35.51 -3.15
N LYS A 206 -16.52 34.35 -2.51
CA LYS A 206 -15.60 33.71 -1.55
C LYS A 206 -15.46 32.23 -1.90
N SER A 207 -14.24 31.69 -1.87
CA SER A 207 -13.99 30.25 -2.05
C SER A 207 -14.69 29.44 -0.96
N ILE A 208 -15.37 28.35 -1.35
CA ILE A 208 -16.03 27.43 -0.43
C ILE A 208 -15.22 26.14 -0.41
N THR A 209 -14.75 25.73 0.77
CA THR A 209 -14.05 24.46 0.97
C THR A 209 -14.98 23.27 0.72
N SER A 210 -14.43 22.08 0.45
CA SER A 210 -15.21 20.84 0.43
C SER A 210 -15.96 20.61 1.75
N ARG A 211 -17.12 19.95 1.65
CA ARG A 211 -18.06 19.67 2.77
C ARG A 211 -18.65 18.26 2.64
N GLY A 212 -19.43 17.84 3.62
CA GLY A 212 -20.15 16.58 3.60
C GLY A 212 -19.67 15.63 4.70
N LYS A 213 -20.48 14.62 5.02
CA LYS A 213 -20.25 13.73 6.18
C LYS A 213 -18.83 13.16 6.22
N LEU A 214 -18.27 12.74 5.08
CA LEU A 214 -16.91 12.19 4.99
C LEU A 214 -15.85 13.24 5.37
N VAL A 215 -15.93 14.42 4.76
CA VAL A 215 -14.95 15.50 4.93
C VAL A 215 -14.98 16.06 6.35
N ASP A 216 -16.19 16.31 6.87
CA ASP A 216 -16.36 16.91 8.20
C ASP A 216 -15.95 15.91 9.29
N LYS A 217 -16.25 14.62 9.11
CA LYS A 217 -15.83 13.57 10.04
C LYS A 217 -14.34 13.24 9.95
N TYR A 218 -13.74 13.33 8.76
CA TYR A 218 -12.29 13.28 8.58
C TYR A 218 -11.58 14.42 9.32
N ARG A 219 -12.00 15.68 9.08
CA ARG A 219 -11.46 16.85 9.79
C ARG A 219 -11.57 16.72 11.30
N ASN A 220 -12.68 16.16 11.79
CA ASN A 220 -12.86 15.85 13.21
C ASN A 220 -11.86 14.78 13.69
N LYS A 221 -11.79 13.59 13.08
CA LYS A 221 -10.81 12.55 13.45
C LYS A 221 -9.37 13.06 13.43
N ILE A 222 -8.98 13.79 12.38
CA ILE A 222 -7.64 14.39 12.28
C ILE A 222 -7.38 15.42 13.40
N ARG A 223 -8.37 16.25 13.79
CA ARG A 223 -8.25 17.15 14.95
C ARG A 223 -8.19 16.38 16.28
N ASP A 224 -8.94 15.30 16.40
CA ASP A 224 -9.04 14.56 17.66
C ASP A 224 -7.80 13.68 17.85
N TYR A 225 -7.25 13.07 16.78
CA TYR A 225 -5.91 12.47 16.78
C TYR A 225 -4.82 13.50 17.08
N ARG A 226 -4.87 14.71 16.49
CA ARG A 226 -3.95 15.81 16.85
C ARG A 226 -3.96 16.18 18.34
N LYS A 227 -5.10 16.11 19.00
CA LYS A 227 -5.19 16.33 20.46
C LYS A 227 -4.56 15.19 21.27
N LEU A 228 -4.49 13.99 20.71
CA LEU A 228 -3.90 12.81 21.33
C LEU A 228 -2.39 12.70 21.06
N THR A 229 -1.93 13.14 19.89
CA THR A 229 -0.52 13.02 19.44
C THR A 229 0.29 14.31 19.52
N GLY A 230 -0.36 15.47 19.69
CA GLY A 230 0.29 16.79 19.67
C GLY A 230 0.65 17.33 18.27
N CYS A 231 0.58 16.53 17.21
CA CYS A 231 1.20 16.84 15.91
C CYS A 231 0.26 16.71 14.68
N ASN A 232 0.43 17.59 13.68
CA ASN A 232 -0.46 17.71 12.52
C ASN A 232 -0.31 16.56 11.49
N LEU A 233 -1.19 15.55 11.55
CA LEU A 233 -1.32 14.42 10.59
C LEU A 233 -1.47 14.77 9.10
N THR A 234 -1.60 16.05 8.72
CA THR A 234 -1.94 16.47 7.35
C THR A 234 -0.95 17.44 6.71
N GLU A 235 0.11 17.86 7.42
CA GLU A 235 1.09 18.82 6.92
C GLU A 235 2.41 18.16 6.50
N CYS A 236 2.29 17.24 5.53
CA CYS A 236 3.40 16.84 4.65
C CYS A 236 3.04 17.19 3.20
N SER A 237 2.87 18.49 2.92
CA SER A 237 2.81 19.07 1.57
C SER A 237 3.09 20.57 1.68
N SER A 238 4.09 21.01 0.94
CA SER A 238 4.79 22.29 1.10
C SER A 238 3.98 23.53 0.73
N THR A 239 4.08 24.60 1.52
CA THR A 239 4.05 25.97 1.00
C THR A 239 4.79 26.93 1.95
N SER A 240 5.90 27.49 1.48
CA SER A 240 6.69 28.45 2.23
C SER A 240 5.94 29.77 2.39
N THR A 241 5.76 30.27 3.62
CA THR A 241 5.56 31.70 3.87
C THR A 241 6.22 32.06 5.20
N SER A 242 7.07 33.07 5.15
CA SER A 242 7.91 33.57 6.24
C SER A 242 7.12 34.11 7.44
N THR A 243 7.39 33.59 8.64
CA THR A 243 7.47 34.38 9.90
C THR A 243 8.23 33.57 10.96
N PRO A 244 8.79 34.20 12.01
CA PRO A 244 9.98 33.68 12.67
C PRO A 244 9.69 32.68 13.81
N TYR A 245 10.59 31.70 13.89
CA TYR A 245 11.12 31.08 15.11
C TYR A 245 10.29 31.23 16.40
N ASN A 246 9.58 30.16 16.76
CA ASN A 246 9.75 29.56 18.08
C ASN A 246 9.73 28.04 17.93
N SER A 247 10.82 27.43 18.34
CA SER A 247 10.95 25.99 18.57
C SER A 247 9.99 25.54 19.67
N GLU A 248 9.38 24.36 19.53
CA GLU A 248 9.29 23.39 20.63
C GLU A 248 8.88 21.98 20.13
N LEU A 249 9.89 21.11 20.12
CA LEU A 249 9.89 19.74 20.65
C LEU A 249 8.99 18.68 19.98
N GLU A 250 9.56 17.99 18.98
CA GLU A 250 9.62 16.52 19.13
C GLU A 250 10.36 16.22 20.44
N ASP A 251 9.84 15.31 21.25
CA ASP A 251 10.41 15.01 22.56
C ASP A 251 11.88 14.58 22.44
N ASP A 252 12.80 15.45 22.87
CA ASP A 252 14.26 15.24 22.79
C ASP A 252 14.63 13.93 23.50
N SER A 253 13.87 13.51 24.52
CA SER A 253 14.05 12.20 25.18
C SER A 253 13.87 11.03 24.21
N THR A 254 12.80 11.00 23.40
CA THR A 254 12.50 9.89 22.48
C THR A 254 13.48 9.84 21.29
N ILE A 255 13.90 10.99 20.77
CA ILE A 255 14.96 11.05 19.75
C ILE A 255 16.30 10.64 20.37
N ARG A 256 16.65 11.17 21.55
CA ARG A 256 17.87 10.81 22.27
C ARG A 256 17.96 9.32 22.55
N GLU A 257 16.86 8.69 22.96
CA GLU A 257 16.78 7.25 23.15
C GLU A 257 17.06 6.50 21.84
N SER A 258 16.44 6.90 20.72
CA SER A 258 16.70 6.29 19.40
C SER A 258 18.15 6.49 18.91
N VAL A 259 18.74 7.66 19.18
CA VAL A 259 20.15 7.96 18.88
C VAL A 259 21.09 7.10 19.72
N LEU A 260 20.86 7.02 21.04
CA LEU A 260 21.62 6.17 21.95
C LEU A 260 21.47 4.68 21.60
N TRP A 261 20.28 4.26 21.16
CA TRP A 261 20.03 2.88 20.74
C TRP A 261 20.90 2.53 19.53
N LEU A 262 20.92 3.36 18.48
CA LEU A 262 21.72 3.17 17.26
C LEU A 262 23.24 3.25 17.49
N GLN A 263 23.68 3.92 18.55
CA GLN A 263 25.09 3.97 18.95
C GLN A 263 25.56 2.67 19.63
N ASN A 264 24.66 1.97 20.33
CA ASN A 264 24.99 0.80 21.15
C ASN A 264 24.50 -0.53 20.55
N ASN A 265 23.59 -0.53 19.57
CA ASN A 265 22.94 -1.71 19.02
C ASN A 265 23.02 -1.76 17.49
N LEU A 266 23.29 -2.95 16.96
CA LEU A 266 23.42 -3.23 15.52
C LEU A 266 22.35 -4.19 14.99
N SER A 267 21.53 -4.75 15.88
CA SER A 267 20.54 -5.79 15.59
C SER A 267 19.44 -5.77 16.66
N PRO A 268 18.23 -6.30 16.38
CA PRO A 268 17.76 -6.81 15.09
C PRO A 268 17.54 -5.71 14.04
N TRP A 269 17.67 -6.07 12.76
CA TRP A 269 17.66 -5.10 11.65
C TRP A 269 16.35 -4.30 11.52
N GLN A 270 15.21 -4.90 11.88
CA GLN A 270 13.91 -4.23 11.91
C GLN A 270 13.87 -3.03 12.89
N LEU A 271 14.55 -3.15 14.04
CA LEU A 271 14.67 -2.05 15.01
C LEU A 271 15.68 -1.00 14.54
N VAL A 272 16.79 -1.44 13.91
CA VAL A 272 17.72 -0.54 13.22
C VAL A 272 16.99 0.35 12.22
N GLU A 273 16.19 -0.22 11.31
CA GLU A 273 15.45 0.55 10.30
C GLU A 273 14.42 1.50 10.93
N SER A 274 13.77 1.09 12.02
CA SER A 274 12.83 1.92 12.78
C SER A 274 13.50 3.14 13.41
N HIS A 275 14.56 2.93 14.20
CA HIS A 275 15.31 4.02 14.84
C HIS A 275 16.08 4.88 13.83
N TRP A 276 16.54 4.31 12.71
CA TRP A 276 17.20 5.07 11.65
C TRP A 276 16.24 6.08 11.01
N LYS A 277 14.98 5.66 10.79
CA LYS A 277 13.91 6.52 10.27
C LYS A 277 13.51 7.61 11.26
N SER A 278 13.33 7.28 12.54
CA SER A 278 12.98 8.29 13.57
C SER A 278 14.08 9.33 13.79
N THR A 279 15.36 8.97 13.58
CA THR A 279 16.50 9.88 13.78
C THR A 279 16.92 10.66 12.52
N LEU A 280 16.22 10.52 11.38
CA LEU A 280 16.60 11.16 10.11
C LEU A 280 16.82 12.68 10.23
N ALA A 281 15.86 13.41 10.83
CA ALA A 281 15.94 14.86 10.97
C ALA A 281 17.12 15.27 11.86
N TYR A 282 17.32 14.57 12.98
CA TYR A 282 18.47 14.75 13.88
C TYR A 282 19.79 14.52 13.13
N ARG A 283 19.95 13.36 12.47
CA ARG A 283 21.16 13.00 11.71
C ARG A 283 21.47 14.01 10.61
N ARG A 284 20.45 14.48 9.88
CA ARG A 284 20.62 15.47 8.82
C ARG A 284 21.04 16.83 9.38
N ASN A 285 20.35 17.35 10.39
CA ASN A 285 20.71 18.62 11.04
C ASN A 285 22.11 18.56 11.63
N GLU A 286 22.48 17.42 12.22
CA GLU A 286 23.81 17.19 12.76
C GLU A 286 24.89 17.18 11.67
N ILE A 287 24.68 16.48 10.55
CA ILE A 287 25.60 16.47 9.40
C ILE A 287 25.72 17.88 8.78
N GLN A 288 24.61 18.61 8.62
CA GLN A 288 24.60 19.97 8.06
C GLN A 288 25.28 21.00 8.97
N SER A 289 25.14 20.84 10.30
CA SER A 289 25.78 21.71 11.29
C SER A 289 27.25 21.35 11.54
N SER A 290 27.65 20.13 11.20
CA SER A 290 29.02 19.62 11.41
C SER A 290 29.96 20.01 10.28
N GLN A 291 30.44 21.25 10.28
CA GLN A 291 31.54 21.64 9.41
C GLN A 291 32.80 20.81 9.76
N ASN A 292 33.35 20.15 8.75
CA ASN A 292 34.61 19.36 8.77
C ASN A 292 34.60 17.99 9.48
N LYS A 293 33.44 17.32 9.66
CA LYS A 293 33.45 15.89 10.04
C LYS A 293 33.98 15.01 8.91
N SER A 294 34.93 14.13 9.23
CA SER A 294 35.42 13.07 8.35
C SER A 294 34.45 11.88 8.28
N ILE A 295 34.54 11.10 7.20
CA ILE A 295 33.76 9.87 7.02
C ILE A 295 34.04 8.86 8.15
N ALA A 296 35.28 8.83 8.66
CA ALA A 296 35.67 7.95 9.77
C ALA A 296 34.97 8.32 11.08
N GLU A 297 34.75 9.61 11.36
CA GLU A 297 34.01 10.08 12.53
C GLU A 297 32.52 9.76 12.40
N ILE A 298 31.93 9.93 11.21
CA ILE A 298 30.53 9.54 10.93
C ILE A 298 30.32 8.03 11.18
N PHE A 299 31.21 7.17 10.70
CA PHE A 299 31.15 5.72 10.96
C PHE A 299 31.51 5.31 12.39
N SER A 300 32.17 6.19 13.15
CA SER A 300 32.42 5.96 14.58
C SER A 300 31.21 6.36 15.43
N GLN A 301 30.50 7.40 15.01
CA GLN A 301 29.28 7.88 15.65
C GLN A 301 28.02 7.08 15.28
N TRP A 302 27.99 6.48 14.10
CA TRP A 302 26.91 5.62 13.61
C TRP A 302 27.47 4.23 13.23
N PRO A 303 27.81 3.37 14.21
CA PRO A 303 28.47 2.08 13.95
C PRO A 303 27.65 1.16 13.03
N VAL A 304 26.33 1.31 13.03
CA VAL A 304 25.39 0.63 12.13
C VAL A 304 25.71 0.82 10.65
N LEU A 305 26.36 1.91 10.26
CA LEU A 305 26.80 2.15 8.88
C LEU A 305 27.93 1.23 8.41
N LYS A 306 28.56 0.47 9.31
CA LYS A 306 29.56 -0.56 8.99
C LYS A 306 28.94 -1.92 8.64
N HIS A 307 27.62 -2.08 8.80
CA HIS A 307 26.93 -3.34 8.51
C HIS A 307 26.85 -3.61 6.99
N PRO A 308 26.95 -4.86 6.50
CA PRO A 308 26.89 -5.16 5.06
C PRO A 308 25.63 -4.67 4.34
N THR A 309 24.51 -4.52 5.05
CA THR A 309 23.24 -3.98 4.51
C THR A 309 23.04 -2.49 4.79
N ALA A 310 24.02 -1.78 5.38
CA ALA A 310 23.91 -0.35 5.71
C ALA A 310 23.58 0.56 4.53
N TYR A 311 23.91 0.13 3.30
CA TYR A 311 23.53 0.86 2.09
C TYR A 311 22.01 1.04 1.97
N THR A 312 21.18 0.12 2.50
CA THR A 312 19.71 0.28 2.45
C THR A 312 19.22 1.44 3.32
N LEU A 313 19.94 1.75 4.40
CA LEU A 313 19.67 2.88 5.28
C LEU A 313 20.00 4.21 4.60
N ILE A 314 21.09 4.24 3.83
CA ILE A 314 21.52 5.38 3.03
C ILE A 314 20.55 5.60 1.84
N ASP A 315 20.19 4.54 1.13
CA ASP A 315 19.19 4.57 0.05
C ASP A 315 17.85 5.12 0.55
N GLU A 316 17.42 4.72 1.76
CA GLU A 316 16.16 5.19 2.35
C GLU A 316 16.24 6.68 2.72
N ASP A 317 17.36 7.14 3.31
CA ASP A 317 17.58 8.56 3.59
C ASP A 317 17.49 9.42 2.29
N PHE A 318 18.10 8.98 1.19
CA PHE A 318 18.02 9.66 -0.11
C PHE A 318 16.62 9.59 -0.74
N ARG A 319 15.90 8.46 -0.62
CA ARG A 319 14.50 8.35 -1.09
C ARG A 319 13.56 9.28 -0.34
N LEU A 320 13.83 9.54 0.93
CA LEU A 320 13.08 10.49 1.76
C LEU A 320 13.46 11.93 1.40
N GLN A 321 14.72 12.21 1.04
CA GLN A 321 15.19 13.53 0.61
C GLN A 321 14.58 14.03 -0.71
N ILE A 322 14.26 13.14 -1.67
CA ILE A 322 13.62 13.51 -2.96
C ILE A 322 12.14 13.94 -2.79
N ARG A 323 11.59 13.90 -1.57
CA ARG A 323 10.17 14.14 -1.27
C ARG A 323 9.90 15.38 -0.41
N GLU A 324 10.93 16.17 -0.11
CA GLU A 324 10.86 17.45 0.61
C GLU A 324 11.02 18.65 -0.35
#